data_AF-A0A9E2FAE3-F1
#
_entry.id   AF-A0A9E2FAE3-F1
#
_cell.length_a   1.000
_cell.length_b   1.000
_cell.length_c   1.000
_cell.angle_alpha   90.00
_cell.angle_beta   90.00
_cell.angle_gamma   90.00
#
_symmetry.space_group_name_H-M   'P 1'
#
loop_
_entity.id
_entity.type
_entity.pdbx_description
1 polymer ?
#
loop_
_entity_poly.entity_id
_entity_poly.type
_entity_poly.pdbx_seq_one_letter_code
_entity_poly.pdbx_strand_id
1 'polypeptide(L)'
;MLKMKPSLFYTVLAAIVSIQGVQAQEKSSAYPSRPIKIIIGFAPGGSTDAPMRVLAESASKILKQAVVIENKPGAGGTMPATILQASPNDGYTLGIASLGIYRLPYTTDLKWDPSKDLTYIIGLTGYAFGIVVPSSSPIKNWNDYVAAAKAKPNQLTYGTPGVATTNHLTMERISRAAAIQLNHIPYKGSAESLQALLAGQIDSGAETSAWAPHVKDGKMRLLVTWGHKRMPSFPNVPTLQEVGINMSQTSHWGLVAPKGTDPTIIEKLHVAFRQAMELPDFKQALARYDMEPEYRSSKDFRQFAIDTMRQEKETLDALGLSRK
;
A
#
# COMPACT_ATOMS: atom_id res chain seq x y z
N MET A 1 -20.96 -90.57 -40.47
CA MET A 1 -21.72 -91.22 -39.39
C MET A 1 -21.89 -90.20 -38.28
N LEU A 2 -23.00 -89.47 -38.26
CA LEU A 2 -24.18 -89.75 -37.42
C LEU A 2 -23.87 -89.85 -35.92
N LYS A 3 -24.11 -88.76 -35.17
CA LYS A 3 -25.15 -88.70 -34.11
C LYS A 3 -25.09 -87.36 -33.35
N MET A 4 -26.17 -86.59 -33.50
CA MET A 4 -26.59 -85.51 -32.60
C MET A 4 -27.43 -86.07 -31.45
N LYS A 5 -27.47 -85.27 -30.37
CA LYS A 5 -28.50 -85.10 -29.31
C LYS A 5 -28.13 -85.67 -27.92
N PRO A 6 -28.74 -85.15 -26.84
CA PRO A 6 -28.91 -83.74 -26.42
C PRO A 6 -28.75 -83.61 -24.87
N SER A 7 -29.31 -82.54 -24.29
CA SER A 7 -29.55 -82.26 -22.85
C SER A 7 -28.42 -81.53 -22.11
N LEU A 8 -28.52 -80.21 -21.89
CA LEU A 8 -29.42 -79.44 -21.02
C LEU A 8 -29.01 -79.58 -19.54
N PHE A 9 -28.27 -78.61 -19.00
CA PHE A 9 -28.44 -78.14 -17.62
C PHE A 9 -27.88 -76.72 -17.45
N TYR A 10 -28.71 -75.92 -16.78
CA TYR A 10 -28.55 -74.52 -16.42
C TYR A 10 -27.25 -74.22 -15.66
N THR A 11 -26.67 -73.04 -15.88
CA THR A 11 -26.37 -72.06 -14.81
C THR A 11 -25.97 -70.73 -15.46
N VAL A 12 -26.86 -69.76 -15.35
CA VAL A 12 -26.56 -68.34 -15.54
C VAL A 12 -25.74 -67.90 -14.34
N LEU A 13 -24.49 -67.47 -14.55
CA LEU A 13 -23.78 -66.65 -13.57
C LEU A 13 -23.31 -65.37 -14.26
N ALA A 14 -24.13 -64.33 -14.10
CA ALA A 14 -23.79 -62.97 -14.47
C ALA A 14 -22.64 -62.50 -13.56
N ALA A 15 -21.45 -62.33 -14.14
CA ALA A 15 -20.33 -61.66 -13.48
C ALA A 15 -20.63 -60.16 -13.44
N ILE A 16 -21.25 -59.70 -12.36
CA ILE A 16 -21.43 -58.27 -12.08
C ILE A 16 -20.06 -57.70 -11.70
N VAL A 17 -19.59 -56.85 -12.61
CA VAL A 17 -18.41 -55.97 -12.50
C VAL A 17 -18.49 -55.15 -11.22
N SER A 18 -17.61 -55.44 -10.27
CA SER A 18 -17.39 -54.60 -9.08
C SER A 18 -16.24 -53.63 -9.36
N ILE A 19 -16.50 -52.57 -10.13
CA ILE A 19 -15.60 -51.40 -10.16
C ILE A 19 -15.78 -50.74 -8.80
N GLN A 20 -14.90 -51.06 -7.86
CA GLN A 20 -14.73 -50.28 -6.65
C GLN A 20 -14.27 -48.89 -7.09
N GLY A 21 -15.20 -47.94 -7.10
CA GLY A 21 -14.93 -46.55 -7.32
C GLY A 21 -13.92 -46.08 -6.27
N VAL A 22 -12.67 -45.91 -6.69
CA VAL A 22 -11.70 -45.10 -5.97
C VAL A 22 -12.28 -43.69 -6.01
N GLN A 23 -13.06 -43.33 -5.00
CA GLN A 23 -13.33 -41.93 -4.71
C GLN A 23 -11.96 -41.32 -4.41
N ALA A 24 -11.36 -40.72 -5.43
CA ALA A 24 -10.33 -39.72 -5.24
C ALA A 24 -10.97 -38.65 -4.36
N GLN A 25 -10.70 -38.76 -3.06
CA GLN A 25 -10.95 -37.70 -2.11
C GLN A 25 -10.11 -36.55 -2.65
N GLU A 26 -10.73 -35.61 -3.36
CA GLU A 26 -10.13 -34.32 -3.66
C GLU A 26 -9.72 -33.76 -2.31
N LYS A 27 -8.45 -33.95 -1.95
CA LYS A 27 -7.80 -33.09 -0.99
C LYS A 27 -7.92 -31.72 -1.64
N SER A 28 -8.93 -30.97 -1.24
CA SER A 28 -8.92 -29.51 -1.30
C SER A 28 -7.49 -29.11 -0.98
N SER A 29 -6.73 -28.69 -1.99
CA SER A 29 -5.31 -28.44 -1.82
C SER A 29 -5.23 -27.35 -0.76
N ALA A 30 -4.68 -27.67 0.41
CA ALA A 30 -4.72 -26.77 1.54
C ALA A 30 -4.11 -25.42 1.13
N TYR A 31 -4.92 -24.36 1.13
CA TYR A 31 -4.42 -23.03 0.86
C TYR A 31 -3.44 -22.58 1.97
N PRO A 32 -2.29 -21.98 1.63
CA PRO A 32 -1.75 -21.79 0.27
C PRO A 32 -0.93 -23.00 -0.23
N SER A 33 -1.03 -23.31 -1.53
CA SER A 33 -0.30 -24.40 -2.20
C SER A 33 0.71 -23.94 -3.26
N ARG A 34 0.76 -22.62 -3.52
CA ARG A 34 1.70 -21.95 -4.43
C ARG A 34 2.07 -20.57 -3.89
N PRO A 35 3.07 -19.89 -4.46
CA PRO A 35 3.47 -18.55 -4.02
C PRO A 35 2.31 -17.54 -4.06
N ILE A 36 2.25 -16.69 -3.03
CA ILE A 36 1.34 -15.54 -2.94
C ILE A 36 2.10 -14.31 -3.42
N LYS A 37 1.45 -13.47 -4.20
CA LYS A 37 1.98 -12.22 -4.73
C LYS A 37 1.35 -11.03 -4.00
N ILE A 38 2.16 -10.04 -3.63
CA ILE A 38 1.69 -8.75 -3.11
C ILE A 38 2.12 -7.65 -4.07
N ILE A 39 1.14 -6.90 -4.59
CA ILE A 39 1.36 -5.77 -5.48
C ILE A 39 1.57 -4.48 -4.67
N ILE A 40 2.67 -3.78 -4.96
CA ILE A 40 2.96 -2.44 -4.41
C ILE A 40 2.91 -1.42 -5.54
N GLY A 41 2.15 -0.34 -5.37
CA GLY A 41 1.95 0.72 -6.39
C GLY A 41 3.08 1.74 -6.52
N PHE A 42 4.20 1.53 -5.84
CA PHE A 42 5.32 2.48 -5.76
C PHE A 42 6.64 1.81 -6.09
N ALA A 43 7.64 2.62 -6.47
CA ALA A 43 8.98 2.16 -6.80
C ALA A 43 9.62 1.36 -5.63
N PRO A 44 10.47 0.36 -5.92
CA PRO A 44 11.18 -0.40 -4.89
C PRO A 44 12.05 0.47 -3.98
N GLY A 45 12.31 0.00 -2.75
CA GLY A 45 13.22 0.67 -1.80
C GLY A 45 12.62 1.83 -1.00
N GLY A 46 11.34 2.18 -1.22
CA GLY A 46 10.63 3.19 -0.44
C GLY A 46 10.13 2.69 0.93
N SER A 47 9.49 3.59 1.68
CA SER A 47 8.92 3.35 3.02
C SER A 47 7.80 2.30 3.05
N THR A 48 7.14 1.99 1.91
CA THR A 48 6.21 0.85 1.79
C THR A 48 6.94 -0.47 1.50
N ASP A 49 7.86 -0.45 0.54
CA ASP A 49 8.47 -1.63 -0.04
C ASP A 49 9.41 -2.34 0.93
N ALA A 50 10.32 -1.58 1.57
CA ALA A 50 11.31 -2.15 2.45
C ALA A 50 10.69 -2.87 3.67
N PRO A 51 9.75 -2.27 4.43
CA PRO A 51 9.07 -3.00 5.52
C PRO A 51 8.21 -4.16 5.02
N MET A 52 7.56 -4.03 3.85
CA MET A 52 6.75 -5.13 3.32
C MET A 52 7.58 -6.34 2.89
N ARG A 53 8.79 -6.16 2.40
CA ARG A 53 9.69 -7.30 2.10
C ARG A 53 10.01 -8.10 3.37
N VAL A 54 10.29 -7.40 4.48
CA VAL A 54 10.53 -8.04 5.79
C VAL A 54 9.28 -8.74 6.30
N LEU A 55 8.11 -8.11 6.17
CA LEU A 55 6.83 -8.72 6.57
C LEU A 55 6.50 -9.95 5.71
N ALA A 56 6.73 -9.87 4.40
CA ALA A 56 6.48 -10.96 3.47
C ALA A 56 7.38 -12.17 3.76
N GLU A 57 8.66 -11.97 4.05
CA GLU A 57 9.57 -13.04 4.45
C GLU A 57 9.08 -13.74 5.72
N SER A 58 8.65 -12.95 6.71
CA SER A 58 8.09 -13.47 7.97
C SER A 58 6.80 -14.25 7.75
N ALA A 59 5.86 -13.69 6.99
CA ALA A 59 4.61 -14.33 6.62
C ALA A 59 4.84 -15.60 5.80
N SER A 60 5.89 -15.64 4.96
CA SER A 60 6.25 -16.81 4.17
C SER A 60 6.62 -18.01 5.05
N LYS A 61 7.37 -17.77 6.14
CA LYS A 61 7.72 -18.81 7.12
C LYS A 61 6.48 -19.37 7.83
N ILE A 62 5.53 -18.50 8.15
CA ILE A 62 4.27 -18.87 8.83
C ILE A 62 3.34 -19.64 7.88
N LEU A 63 3.17 -19.15 6.65
CA LEU A 63 2.31 -19.75 5.63
C LEU A 63 2.91 -21.00 4.97
N LYS A 64 4.21 -21.24 5.17
CA LYS A 64 4.98 -22.32 4.51
C LYS A 64 4.89 -22.26 2.98
N GLN A 65 4.76 -21.05 2.44
CA GLN A 65 4.72 -20.74 1.02
C GLN A 65 5.40 -19.40 0.77
N ALA A 66 6.02 -19.24 -0.39
CA ALA A 66 6.67 -17.98 -0.75
C ALA A 66 5.65 -16.84 -0.80
N VAL A 67 6.01 -15.69 -0.23
CA VAL A 67 5.26 -14.43 -0.38
C VAL A 67 6.16 -13.44 -1.10
N VAL A 68 5.79 -13.10 -2.34
CA VAL A 68 6.64 -12.35 -3.27
C VAL A 68 6.07 -10.95 -3.48
N ILE A 69 6.94 -9.94 -3.41
CA ILE A 69 6.60 -8.54 -3.66
C ILE A 69 6.82 -8.22 -5.14
N GLU A 70 5.80 -7.63 -5.79
CA GLU A 70 5.92 -7.08 -7.14
C GLU A 70 5.54 -5.59 -7.15
N ASN A 71 6.49 -4.75 -7.52
CA ASN A 71 6.28 -3.31 -7.66
C ASN A 71 5.69 -3.02 -9.04
N LYS A 72 4.56 -2.29 -9.06
CA LYS A 72 3.88 -1.73 -10.24
C LYS A 72 3.78 -0.21 -10.06
N PRO A 73 4.90 0.50 -10.19
CA PRO A 73 4.98 1.91 -9.83
C PRO A 73 4.21 2.80 -10.81
N GLY A 74 3.57 3.85 -10.28
CA GLY A 74 2.85 4.86 -11.08
C GLY A 74 1.41 5.07 -10.63
N ALA A 75 0.69 5.94 -11.35
CA ALA A 75 -0.72 6.27 -11.11
C ALA A 75 -1.03 6.64 -9.64
N GLY A 76 -0.12 7.31 -8.95
CA GLY A 76 -0.28 7.70 -7.54
C GLY A 76 -0.42 6.54 -6.55
N GLY A 77 0.06 5.35 -6.92
CA GLY A 77 0.01 4.16 -6.06
C GLY A 77 -1.27 3.33 -6.21
N THR A 78 -2.12 3.62 -7.20
CA THR A 78 -3.43 3.00 -7.37
C THR A 78 -3.42 1.70 -8.18
N MET A 79 -2.28 1.35 -8.79
CA MET A 79 -2.11 0.12 -9.58
C MET A 79 -2.54 -1.18 -8.87
N PRO A 80 -2.29 -1.38 -7.54
CA PRO A 80 -2.78 -2.56 -6.84
C PRO A 80 -4.30 -2.74 -6.96
N ALA A 81 -5.09 -1.67 -6.81
CA ALA A 81 -6.54 -1.73 -6.92
C ALA A 81 -6.99 -2.21 -8.31
N THR A 82 -6.42 -1.62 -9.36
CA THR A 82 -6.75 -1.95 -10.76
C THR A 82 -6.39 -3.40 -11.10
N ILE A 83 -5.24 -3.87 -10.62
CA ILE A 83 -4.80 -5.26 -10.86
C ILE A 83 -5.68 -6.25 -10.09
N LEU A 84 -6.02 -5.96 -8.84
CA LEU A 84 -6.87 -6.83 -8.03
C LEU A 84 -8.27 -6.95 -8.60
N GLN A 85 -8.82 -5.88 -9.17
CA GLN A 85 -10.14 -5.91 -9.80
C GLN A 85 -10.20 -6.89 -11.00
N ALA A 86 -9.06 -7.15 -11.66
CA ALA A 86 -8.95 -8.10 -12.77
C ALA A 86 -8.38 -9.46 -12.34
N SER A 87 -8.02 -9.64 -11.07
CA SER A 87 -7.36 -10.85 -10.57
C SER A 87 -8.37 -11.89 -10.07
N PRO A 88 -8.04 -13.19 -10.13
CA PRO A 88 -8.83 -14.22 -9.46
C PRO A 88 -8.94 -13.97 -7.95
N ASN A 89 -10.10 -14.21 -7.37
CA ASN A 89 -10.38 -14.09 -5.93
C ASN A 89 -9.90 -15.31 -5.13
N ASP A 90 -8.77 -15.91 -5.52
CA ASP A 90 -8.25 -17.18 -4.98
C ASP A 90 -7.20 -17.00 -3.87
N GLY A 91 -6.95 -15.75 -3.44
CA GLY A 91 -6.02 -15.39 -2.37
C GLY A 91 -4.55 -15.26 -2.78
N TYR A 92 -4.17 -15.64 -4.00
CA TYR A 92 -2.76 -15.64 -4.41
C TYR A 92 -2.28 -14.30 -4.98
N THR A 93 -3.18 -13.34 -5.19
CA THR A 93 -2.81 -11.96 -5.54
C THR A 93 -3.41 -11.02 -4.51
N LEU A 94 -2.54 -10.34 -3.78
CA LEU A 94 -2.85 -9.34 -2.77
C LEU A 94 -2.29 -7.99 -3.23
N GLY A 95 -2.73 -6.90 -2.60
CA GLY A 95 -2.22 -5.57 -2.90
C GLY A 95 -2.16 -4.69 -1.66
N ILE A 96 -1.36 -3.64 -1.76
CA ILE A 96 -1.34 -2.58 -0.75
C ILE A 96 -2.45 -1.57 -1.03
N ALA A 97 -3.31 -1.37 -0.05
CA ALA A 97 -4.25 -0.26 -0.03
C ALA A 97 -3.71 0.89 0.80
N SER A 98 -3.55 2.04 0.15
CA SER A 98 -3.23 3.34 0.76
C SER A 98 -4.28 4.38 0.35
N LEU A 99 -4.20 5.59 0.91
CA LEU A 99 -5.18 6.67 0.64
C LEU A 99 -5.45 6.94 -0.84
N GLY A 100 -4.45 6.77 -1.72
CA GLY A 100 -4.62 6.97 -3.15
C GLY A 100 -5.73 6.11 -3.77
N ILE A 101 -5.92 4.88 -3.28
CA ILE A 101 -6.97 3.98 -3.78
C ILE A 101 -8.37 4.54 -3.47
N TYR A 102 -8.56 5.18 -2.32
CA TYR A 102 -9.85 5.73 -1.92
C TYR A 102 -10.22 7.02 -2.67
N ARG A 103 -9.30 7.57 -3.46
CA ARG A 103 -9.55 8.70 -4.36
C ARG A 103 -10.02 8.27 -5.74
N LEU A 104 -9.74 7.03 -6.14
CA LEU A 104 -10.01 6.53 -7.49
C LEU A 104 -11.43 6.81 -8.00
N PRO A 105 -12.51 6.60 -7.21
CA PRO A 105 -13.88 6.87 -7.68
C PRO A 105 -14.13 8.32 -8.08
N TYR A 106 -13.31 9.26 -7.59
CA TYR A 106 -13.48 10.69 -7.79
C TYR A 106 -12.47 11.28 -8.78
N THR A 107 -11.43 10.53 -9.15
CA THR A 107 -10.38 10.99 -10.06
C THR A 107 -10.35 10.22 -11.37
N THR A 108 -11.03 9.07 -11.46
CA THR A 108 -11.04 8.18 -12.63
C THR A 108 -12.46 7.73 -12.96
N ASP A 109 -12.76 7.42 -14.22
CA ASP A 109 -14.01 6.75 -14.59
C ASP A 109 -14.02 5.33 -14.02
N LEU A 110 -14.75 5.11 -12.93
CA LEU A 110 -14.76 3.84 -12.24
C LEU A 110 -16.19 3.32 -12.08
N LYS A 111 -16.42 2.10 -12.53
CA LYS A 111 -17.71 1.39 -12.39
C LYS A 111 -17.79 0.55 -11.11
N TRP A 112 -16.83 0.70 -10.20
CA TRP A 112 -16.71 -0.04 -8.95
C TRP A 112 -16.20 0.88 -7.84
N ASP A 113 -16.40 0.47 -6.59
CA ASP A 113 -16.10 1.24 -5.39
C ASP A 113 -14.99 0.50 -4.59
N PRO A 114 -13.74 0.98 -4.57
CA PRO A 114 -12.64 0.30 -3.88
C PRO A 114 -12.86 0.11 -2.38
N SER A 115 -13.70 0.92 -1.72
CA SER A 115 -14.04 0.73 -0.31
C SER A 115 -14.95 -0.48 -0.07
N LYS A 116 -15.66 -0.95 -1.12
CA LYS A 116 -16.65 -2.05 -1.04
C LYS A 116 -16.29 -3.27 -1.89
N ASP A 117 -15.60 -3.04 -3.00
CA ASP A 117 -15.29 -4.02 -4.03
C ASP A 117 -13.83 -4.51 -3.95
N LEU A 118 -13.19 -4.32 -2.79
CA LEU A 118 -11.98 -5.02 -2.37
C LEU A 118 -12.27 -5.77 -1.07
N THR A 119 -11.60 -6.90 -0.86
CA THR A 119 -11.65 -7.63 0.41
C THR A 119 -10.48 -7.20 1.29
N TYR A 120 -10.76 -6.56 2.42
CA TYR A 120 -9.75 -6.03 3.33
C TYR A 120 -9.23 -7.13 4.26
N ILE A 121 -7.91 -7.28 4.34
CA ILE A 121 -7.25 -8.33 5.13
C ILE A 121 -6.77 -7.77 6.45
N ILE A 122 -5.92 -6.75 6.44
CA ILE A 122 -5.30 -6.24 7.67
C ILE A 122 -4.73 -4.84 7.45
N GLY A 123 -5.00 -3.92 8.40
CA GLY A 123 -4.29 -2.64 8.47
C GLY A 123 -2.98 -2.82 9.21
N LEU A 124 -1.89 -2.28 8.67
CA LEU A 124 -0.54 -2.57 9.15
C LEU A 124 0.10 -1.40 9.90
N THR A 125 0.02 -0.19 9.35
CA THR A 125 0.74 1.00 9.83
C THR A 125 0.22 2.26 9.14
N GLY A 126 0.80 3.42 9.44
CA GLY A 126 0.56 4.69 8.77
C GLY A 126 1.84 5.40 8.37
N TYR A 127 1.81 6.07 7.22
CA TYR A 127 2.92 6.93 6.80
C TYR A 127 2.98 8.18 7.68
N ALA A 128 4.20 8.52 8.10
CA ALA A 128 4.57 9.87 8.48
C ALA A 128 4.99 10.65 7.24
N PHE A 129 4.79 11.97 7.27
CA PHE A 129 5.08 12.85 6.15
C PHE A 129 5.80 14.13 6.61
N GLY A 130 6.52 14.75 5.68
CA GLY A 130 7.16 16.03 5.91
C GLY A 130 7.75 16.65 4.66
N ILE A 131 8.37 17.82 4.84
CA ILE A 131 9.10 18.53 3.79
C ILE A 131 10.59 18.47 4.10
N VAL A 132 11.37 18.01 3.13
CA VAL A 132 12.82 17.88 3.23
C VAL A 132 13.53 18.66 2.14
N VAL A 133 14.77 19.04 2.42
CA VAL A 133 15.72 19.64 1.45
C VAL A 133 17.08 18.95 1.58
N PRO A 134 17.99 19.05 0.59
CA PRO A 134 19.36 18.59 0.75
C PRO A 134 20.06 19.35 1.88
N SER A 135 21.01 18.73 2.57
CA SER A 135 21.71 19.39 3.67
C SER A 135 22.53 20.61 3.23
N SER A 136 22.98 20.62 1.96
CA SER A 136 23.65 21.72 1.27
C SER A 136 22.73 22.89 0.90
N SER A 137 21.41 22.73 1.00
CA SER A 137 20.45 23.79 0.67
C SER A 137 20.62 25.00 1.59
N PRO A 138 20.51 26.24 1.05
CA PRO A 138 20.47 27.45 1.88
C PRO A 138 19.20 27.54 2.73
N ILE A 139 18.17 26.75 2.43
CA ILE A 139 16.93 26.65 3.20
C ILE A 139 17.20 25.82 4.46
N LYS A 140 17.14 26.45 5.65
CA LYS A 140 17.45 25.79 6.93
C LYS A 140 16.22 25.46 7.75
N ASN A 141 15.10 26.14 7.50
CA ASN A 141 13.86 25.95 8.25
C ASN A 141 12.64 26.28 7.37
N TRP A 142 11.45 26.10 7.94
CA TRP A 142 10.18 26.37 7.24
C TRP A 142 10.03 27.84 6.80
N ASN A 143 10.49 28.81 7.59
CA ASN A 143 10.38 30.23 7.22
C ASN A 143 11.27 30.56 6.01
N ASP A 144 12.48 29.99 5.96
CA ASP A 144 13.36 30.12 4.78
C ASP A 144 12.69 29.53 3.54
N TYR A 145 11.99 28.40 3.68
CA TYR A 145 11.27 27.74 2.59
C TYR A 145 10.16 28.63 2.03
N VAL A 146 9.34 29.20 2.91
CA VAL A 146 8.28 30.15 2.54
C VAL A 146 8.89 31.42 1.89
N ALA A 147 9.97 31.96 2.45
CA ALA A 147 10.64 33.13 1.90
C ALA A 147 11.21 32.86 0.50
N ALA A 148 11.87 31.71 0.29
CA ALA A 148 12.41 31.30 -1.00
C ALA A 148 11.29 31.16 -2.05
N ALA A 149 10.18 30.52 -1.70
CA ALA A 149 9.04 30.34 -2.59
C ALA A 149 8.33 31.68 -2.93
N LYS A 150 8.25 32.62 -1.97
CA LYS A 150 7.67 33.97 -2.21
C LYS A 150 8.57 34.86 -3.04
N ALA A 151 9.89 34.76 -2.87
CA ALA A 151 10.85 35.55 -3.63
C ALA A 151 10.82 35.21 -5.12
N LYS A 152 10.55 33.95 -5.47
CA LYS A 152 10.50 33.46 -6.86
C LYS A 152 9.34 32.49 -7.07
N PRO A 153 8.11 33.01 -7.25
CA PRO A 153 6.93 32.19 -7.49
C PRO A 153 7.13 31.21 -8.66
N ASN A 154 6.71 29.95 -8.50
CA ASN A 154 6.82 28.86 -9.49
C ASN A 154 8.25 28.46 -9.88
N GLN A 155 9.29 28.93 -9.18
CA GLN A 155 10.67 28.49 -9.45
C GLN A 155 11.17 27.42 -8.49
N LEU A 156 10.76 27.47 -7.22
CA LEU A 156 11.16 26.45 -6.25
C LEU A 156 10.49 25.12 -6.60
N THR A 157 11.30 24.15 -7.01
CA THR A 157 10.86 22.82 -7.41
C THR A 157 10.69 21.91 -6.19
N TYR A 158 9.63 21.09 -6.19
CA TYR A 158 9.44 20.08 -5.16
C TYR A 158 9.05 18.73 -5.77
N GLY A 159 9.68 17.68 -5.28
CA GLY A 159 9.38 16.29 -5.65
C GLY A 159 8.26 15.69 -4.81
N THR A 160 7.48 14.80 -5.41
CA THR A 160 6.61 13.87 -4.66
C THR A 160 6.62 12.47 -5.27
N PRO A 161 6.08 11.45 -4.56
CA PRO A 161 5.85 10.11 -5.08
C PRO A 161 4.79 9.98 -6.20
N GLY A 162 4.28 11.10 -6.72
CA GLY A 162 3.40 11.12 -7.88
C GLY A 162 2.23 12.10 -7.78
N VAL A 163 1.58 12.32 -8.92
CA VAL A 163 0.35 13.12 -9.05
C VAL A 163 -0.79 12.49 -8.24
N ALA A 164 -1.63 13.33 -7.63
CA ALA A 164 -2.79 12.97 -6.80
C ALA A 164 -2.47 12.05 -5.59
N THR A 165 -1.19 11.84 -5.28
CA THR A 165 -0.79 11.22 -4.02
C THR A 165 -1.12 12.14 -2.84
N THR A 166 -1.14 11.58 -1.63
CA THR A 166 -1.37 12.37 -0.41
C THR A 166 -0.35 13.50 -0.30
N ASN A 167 0.92 13.22 -0.67
CA ASN A 167 1.98 14.22 -0.68
C ASN A 167 1.66 15.43 -1.56
N HIS A 168 1.24 15.17 -2.80
CA HIS A 168 0.91 16.22 -3.76
C HIS A 168 -0.28 17.06 -3.28
N LEU A 169 -1.41 16.42 -2.92
CA LEU A 169 -2.61 17.14 -2.51
C LEU A 169 -2.40 17.93 -1.21
N THR A 170 -1.65 17.38 -0.26
CA THR A 170 -1.31 18.10 0.97
C THR A 170 -0.39 19.28 0.68
N MET A 171 0.58 19.17 -0.24
CA MET A 171 1.39 20.33 -0.64
C MET A 171 0.61 21.42 -1.35
N GLU A 172 -0.41 21.08 -2.14
CA GLU A 172 -1.32 22.08 -2.71
C GLU A 172 -2.06 22.84 -1.60
N ARG A 173 -2.53 22.14 -0.56
CA ARG A 173 -3.17 22.76 0.61
C ARG A 173 -2.19 23.62 1.41
N ILE A 174 -0.96 23.13 1.65
CA ILE A 174 0.12 23.88 2.31
C ILE A 174 0.43 25.15 1.54
N SER A 175 0.55 25.06 0.21
CA SER A 175 0.90 26.19 -0.66
C SER A 175 -0.17 27.28 -0.62
N ARG A 176 -1.45 26.89 -0.66
CA ARG A 176 -2.58 27.82 -0.49
C ARG A 176 -2.56 28.48 0.90
N ALA A 177 -2.37 27.70 1.97
CA ALA A 177 -2.35 28.21 3.34
C ALA A 177 -1.18 29.16 3.61
N ALA A 178 -0.01 28.89 3.03
CA ALA A 178 1.20 29.71 3.18
C ALA A 178 1.29 30.86 2.16
N ALA A 179 0.34 30.94 1.21
CA ALA A 179 0.35 31.86 0.07
C ALA A 179 1.68 31.80 -0.71
N ILE A 180 2.08 30.59 -1.11
CA ILE A 180 3.27 30.32 -1.92
C ILE A 180 2.91 29.59 -3.21
N GLN A 181 3.78 29.68 -4.22
CA GLN A 181 3.62 29.02 -5.51
C GLN A 181 4.88 28.18 -5.79
N LEU A 182 4.69 26.88 -6.03
CA LEU A 182 5.76 25.89 -6.17
C LEU A 182 5.64 25.17 -7.51
N ASN A 183 6.75 24.65 -8.03
CA ASN A 183 6.76 23.82 -9.22
C ASN A 183 6.81 22.33 -8.84
N HIS A 184 5.74 21.58 -9.12
CA HIS A 184 5.64 20.17 -8.77
C HIS A 184 6.31 19.26 -9.79
N ILE A 185 7.24 18.42 -9.34
CA ILE A 185 7.89 17.39 -10.15
C ILE A 185 7.46 16.00 -9.64
N PRO A 186 6.56 15.28 -10.34
CA PRO A 186 6.11 13.96 -9.91
C PRO A 186 7.08 12.84 -10.27
N TYR A 187 7.29 11.91 -9.35
CA TYR A 187 8.04 10.67 -9.54
C TYR A 187 7.13 9.45 -9.33
N LYS A 188 7.62 8.22 -9.54
CA LYS A 188 6.81 6.99 -9.36
C LYS A 188 6.90 6.38 -7.96
N GLY A 189 7.53 7.08 -7.01
CA GLY A 189 7.66 6.67 -5.61
C GLY A 189 8.70 7.50 -4.86
N SER A 190 8.67 7.45 -3.52
CA SER A 190 9.62 8.19 -2.66
C SER A 190 11.08 7.85 -2.94
N ALA A 191 11.39 6.62 -3.37
CA ALA A 191 12.76 6.22 -3.69
C ALA A 191 13.34 7.03 -4.86
N GLU A 192 12.55 7.23 -5.93
CA GLU A 192 12.97 8.00 -7.10
C GLU A 192 13.09 9.50 -6.79
N SER A 193 12.09 10.07 -6.12
CA SER A 193 12.09 11.50 -5.78
C SER A 193 13.19 11.87 -4.78
N LEU A 194 13.45 11.05 -3.76
CA LEU A 194 14.55 11.29 -2.83
C LEU A 194 15.92 11.15 -3.50
N GLN A 195 16.07 10.26 -4.48
CA GLN A 195 17.29 10.18 -5.27
C GLN A 195 17.50 11.44 -6.11
N ALA A 196 16.45 11.95 -6.77
CA ALA A 196 16.51 13.20 -7.52
C ALA A 196 16.86 14.40 -6.61
N LEU A 197 16.33 14.42 -5.39
CA LEU A 197 16.66 15.43 -4.37
C LEU A 197 18.14 15.35 -3.96
N LEU A 198 18.66 14.15 -3.67
CA LEU A 198 20.07 13.95 -3.35
C LEU A 198 21.00 14.33 -4.51
N ALA A 199 20.54 14.14 -5.75
CA ALA A 199 21.27 14.51 -6.96
C ALA A 199 21.18 16.02 -7.29
N GLY A 200 20.40 16.80 -6.52
CA GLY A 200 20.22 18.24 -6.77
C GLY A 200 19.37 18.57 -8.00
N GLN A 201 18.55 17.63 -8.48
CA GLN A 201 17.66 17.85 -9.63
C GLN A 201 16.38 18.61 -9.24
N ILE A 202 16.04 18.61 -7.96
CA ILE A 202 14.90 19.31 -7.36
C ILE A 202 15.36 19.97 -6.05
N ASP A 203 14.70 21.06 -5.66
CA ASP A 203 15.11 21.87 -4.50
C ASP A 203 14.63 21.29 -3.17
N SER A 204 13.45 20.66 -3.17
CA SER A 204 12.82 20.06 -1.99
C SER A 204 12.03 18.80 -2.32
N GLY A 205 11.63 18.06 -1.29
CA GLY A 205 10.73 16.93 -1.39
C GLY A 205 9.60 17.04 -0.37
N ALA A 206 8.38 16.78 -0.83
CA ALA A 206 7.25 16.53 0.05
C ALA A 206 6.97 15.03 0.05
N GLU A 207 7.32 14.40 1.17
CA GLU A 207 7.66 12.99 1.17
C GLU A 207 7.09 12.24 2.36
N THR A 208 6.94 10.92 2.17
CA THR A 208 6.83 10.00 3.30
C THR A 208 8.13 10.03 4.11
N SER A 209 8.12 9.47 5.31
CA SER A 209 9.32 9.28 6.14
C SER A 209 10.40 8.36 5.56
N ALA A 210 10.33 8.01 4.28
CA ALA A 210 11.45 7.49 3.49
C ALA A 210 12.72 8.37 3.56
N TRP A 211 12.57 9.67 3.86
CA TRP A 211 13.69 10.58 4.09
C TRP A 211 14.44 10.33 5.41
N ALA A 212 13.86 9.61 6.38
CA ALA A 212 14.41 9.50 7.73
C ALA A 212 15.86 9.00 7.78
N PRO A 213 16.26 7.93 7.06
CA PRO A 213 17.66 7.52 7.01
C PRO A 213 18.58 8.63 6.48
N HIS A 214 18.15 9.37 5.46
CA HIS A 214 18.95 10.43 4.85
C HIS A 214 19.11 11.67 5.76
N VAL A 215 18.09 11.98 6.56
CA VAL A 215 18.17 13.06 7.55
C VAL A 215 19.07 12.62 8.72
N LYS A 216 18.95 11.37 9.19
CA LYS A 216 19.81 10.80 10.24
C LYS A 216 21.28 10.74 9.81
N ASP A 217 21.54 10.46 8.52
CA ASP A 217 22.88 10.47 7.92
C ASP A 217 23.41 11.89 7.59
N GLY A 218 22.64 12.95 7.85
CA GLY A 218 23.05 14.34 7.58
C GLY A 218 23.06 14.75 6.11
N LYS A 219 22.50 13.94 5.21
CA LYS A 219 22.40 14.23 3.76
C LYS A 219 21.21 15.12 3.42
N MET A 220 20.19 15.13 4.27
CA MET A 220 18.99 15.96 4.13
C MET A 220 18.66 16.69 5.42
N ARG A 221 17.81 17.70 5.31
CA ARG A 221 17.23 18.42 6.45
C ARG A 221 15.71 18.34 6.37
N LEU A 222 15.09 17.90 7.45
CA LEU A 222 13.64 17.94 7.63
C LEU A 222 13.22 19.32 8.16
N LEU A 223 12.32 19.98 7.43
CA LEU A 223 11.90 21.36 7.73
C LEU A 223 10.62 21.41 8.55
N VAL A 224 9.67 20.52 8.25
CA VAL A 224 8.37 20.43 8.92
C VAL A 224 7.78 19.04 8.75
N THR A 225 7.01 18.60 9.73
CA THR A 225 6.26 17.33 9.73
C THR A 225 4.77 17.57 9.68
N TRP A 226 4.01 16.61 9.15
CA TRP A 226 2.55 16.78 8.97
C TRP A 226 1.72 16.10 10.06
N GLY A 227 2.34 15.43 11.03
CA GLY A 227 1.62 14.83 12.16
C GLY A 227 1.04 15.87 13.11
N HIS A 228 0.09 15.45 13.95
CA HIS A 228 -0.48 16.26 15.03
C HIS A 228 0.51 16.61 16.16
N LYS A 229 1.58 15.82 16.26
CA LYS A 229 2.60 15.95 17.30
C LYS A 229 3.96 15.81 16.61
N ARG A 230 4.99 16.42 17.22
CA ARG A 230 6.37 16.23 16.75
C ARG A 230 6.74 14.76 16.79
N MET A 231 7.54 14.34 15.83
CA MET A 231 8.07 12.98 15.78
C MET A 231 9.11 12.81 16.91
N PRO A 232 9.04 11.75 17.74
CA PRO A 232 10.01 11.53 18.82
C PRO A 232 11.46 11.48 18.35
N SER A 233 11.71 10.99 17.13
CA SER A 233 13.03 10.94 16.49
C SER A 233 13.52 12.27 15.92
N PHE A 234 12.63 13.26 15.78
CA PHE A 234 12.94 14.59 15.27
C PHE A 234 12.29 15.67 16.17
N PRO A 235 12.61 15.73 17.47
CA PRO A 235 11.89 16.55 18.44
C PRO A 235 12.06 18.06 18.19
N ASN A 236 13.08 18.46 17.43
CA ASN A 236 13.37 19.84 17.09
C ASN A 236 12.68 20.31 15.80
N VAL A 237 12.07 19.40 15.05
CA VAL A 237 11.36 19.75 13.82
C VAL A 237 9.90 20.05 14.15
N PRO A 238 9.38 21.22 13.75
CA PRO A 238 7.99 21.56 14.03
C PRO A 238 7.01 20.74 13.20
N THR A 239 5.78 20.71 13.68
CA THR A 239 4.59 20.29 12.92
C THR A 239 4.05 21.45 12.07
N LEU A 240 3.15 21.14 11.12
CA LEU A 240 2.41 22.16 10.37
C LEU A 240 1.65 23.14 11.30
N GLN A 241 1.03 22.62 12.36
CA GLN A 241 0.27 23.44 13.32
C GLN A 241 1.16 24.45 14.04
N GLU A 242 2.37 24.04 14.45
CA GLU A 242 3.32 24.92 15.13
C GLU A 242 3.90 26.01 14.23
N VAL A 243 3.86 25.82 12.91
CA VAL A 243 4.23 26.85 11.92
C VAL A 243 3.04 27.63 11.38
N GLY A 244 1.88 27.55 12.05
CA GLY A 244 0.70 28.36 11.74
C GLY A 244 -0.20 27.79 10.62
N ILE A 245 0.03 26.56 10.18
CA ILE A 245 -0.84 25.87 9.21
C ILE A 245 -1.72 24.88 9.98
N ASN A 246 -3.00 25.22 10.17
CA ASN A 246 -3.95 24.36 10.91
C ASN A 246 -4.36 23.12 10.10
N MET A 247 -3.44 22.18 9.99
CA MET A 247 -3.58 20.95 9.24
C MET A 247 -2.68 19.88 9.84
N SER A 248 -3.12 18.64 9.69
CA SER A 248 -2.27 17.46 9.83
C SER A 248 -2.62 16.49 8.72
N GLN A 249 -1.72 15.57 8.42
CA GLN A 249 -1.95 14.53 7.44
C GLN A 249 -1.21 13.25 7.84
N THR A 250 -1.94 12.15 7.85
CA THR A 250 -1.43 10.79 7.95
C THR A 250 -2.04 9.95 6.83
N SER A 251 -1.52 8.74 6.61
CA SER A 251 -2.04 7.85 5.58
C SER A 251 -1.80 6.41 5.98
N HIS A 252 -2.84 5.76 6.51
CA HIS A 252 -2.78 4.34 6.85
C HIS A 252 -2.73 3.47 5.60
N TRP A 253 -2.08 2.32 5.72
CA TRP A 253 -2.05 1.33 4.67
C TRP A 253 -2.06 -0.10 5.21
N GLY A 254 -2.45 -1.02 4.34
CA GLY A 254 -2.64 -2.41 4.69
C GLY A 254 -2.83 -3.31 3.48
N LEU A 255 -3.13 -4.58 3.72
CA LEU A 255 -3.31 -5.59 2.69
C LEU A 255 -4.78 -5.75 2.32
N VAL A 256 -5.02 -5.86 1.02
CA VAL A 256 -6.32 -6.13 0.40
C VAL A 256 -6.19 -7.28 -0.62
N ALA A 257 -7.30 -7.94 -0.90
CA ALA A 257 -7.47 -9.00 -1.90
C ALA A 257 -8.63 -8.66 -2.86
N PRO A 258 -8.77 -9.39 -3.97
CA PRO A 258 -9.89 -9.21 -4.89
C PRO A 258 -11.23 -9.44 -4.20
N LYS A 259 -12.26 -8.76 -4.67
CA LYS A 259 -13.63 -8.90 -4.17
C LYS A 259 -14.04 -10.37 -4.11
N GLY A 260 -14.69 -10.75 -3.01
CA GLY A 260 -15.27 -12.08 -2.88
C GLY A 260 -14.24 -13.20 -2.67
N THR A 261 -13.00 -12.86 -2.33
CA THR A 261 -12.03 -13.86 -1.83
C THR A 261 -12.62 -14.58 -0.61
N ASP A 262 -12.50 -15.90 -0.57
CA ASP A 262 -13.14 -16.75 0.44
C ASP A 262 -12.78 -16.30 1.88
N PRO A 263 -13.76 -16.14 2.78
CA PRO A 263 -13.50 -15.68 4.14
C PRO A 263 -12.49 -16.53 4.92
N THR A 264 -12.42 -17.83 4.68
CA THR A 264 -11.45 -18.73 5.33
C THR A 264 -10.02 -18.48 4.83
N ILE A 265 -9.86 -18.10 3.55
CA ILE A 265 -8.58 -17.66 2.98
C ILE A 265 -8.16 -16.33 3.59
N ILE A 266 -9.10 -15.38 3.70
CA ILE A 266 -8.85 -14.07 4.32
C ILE A 266 -8.43 -14.22 5.78
N GLU A 267 -9.10 -15.08 6.54
CA GLU A 267 -8.74 -15.35 7.94
C GLU A 267 -7.33 -15.95 8.05
N LYS A 268 -6.99 -16.94 7.21
CA LYS A 268 -5.63 -17.50 7.19
C LYS A 268 -4.56 -16.45 6.88
N LEU A 269 -4.82 -15.59 5.89
CA LEU A 269 -3.93 -14.48 5.54
C LEU A 269 -3.83 -13.48 6.69
N HIS A 270 -4.96 -13.09 7.28
CA HIS A 270 -5.03 -12.19 8.42
C HIS A 270 -4.17 -12.70 9.57
N VAL A 271 -4.37 -13.95 10.00
CA VAL A 271 -3.62 -14.57 11.10
C VAL A 271 -2.12 -14.58 10.80
N ALA A 272 -1.73 -14.98 9.59
CA ALA A 272 -0.31 -15.04 9.22
C ALA A 272 0.36 -13.66 9.22
N PHE A 273 -0.27 -12.65 8.61
CA PHE A 273 0.27 -11.29 8.61
C PHE A 273 0.21 -10.63 9.99
N ARG A 274 -0.79 -10.97 10.81
CA ARG A 274 -0.90 -10.51 12.20
C ARG A 274 0.24 -11.07 13.06
N GLN A 275 0.57 -12.34 12.90
CA GLN A 275 1.72 -12.94 13.58
C GLN A 275 3.04 -12.32 13.08
N ALA A 276 3.20 -12.17 11.76
CA ALA A 276 4.39 -11.59 11.17
C ALA A 276 4.64 -10.13 11.63
N MET A 277 3.59 -9.32 11.74
CA MET A 277 3.75 -7.91 12.15
C MET A 277 4.14 -7.73 13.62
N GLU A 278 3.92 -8.75 14.45
CA GLU A 278 4.32 -8.71 15.86
C GLU A 278 5.81 -9.00 16.07
N LEU A 279 6.48 -9.56 15.05
CA LEU A 279 7.90 -9.90 15.13
C LEU A 279 8.78 -8.64 15.21
N PRO A 280 9.91 -8.71 15.95
CA PRO A 280 10.83 -7.57 16.09
C PRO A 280 11.34 -7.01 14.76
N ASP A 281 11.60 -7.88 13.78
CA ASP A 281 12.20 -7.47 12.51
C ASP A 281 11.28 -6.52 11.73
N PHE A 282 9.97 -6.76 11.73
CA PHE A 282 9.02 -5.85 11.09
C PHE A 282 8.91 -4.52 11.83
N LYS A 283 8.85 -4.56 13.17
CA LYS A 283 8.82 -3.35 14.00
C LYS A 283 10.08 -2.49 13.79
N GLN A 284 11.24 -3.12 13.71
CA GLN A 284 12.50 -2.45 13.40
C GLN A 284 12.53 -1.89 11.96
N ALA A 285 12.00 -2.63 10.99
CA ALA A 285 11.91 -2.17 9.61
C ALA A 285 11.03 -0.93 9.48
N LEU A 286 9.88 -0.88 10.18
CA LEU A 286 9.04 0.31 10.26
C LEU A 286 9.75 1.48 10.98
N ALA A 287 10.42 1.21 12.11
CA ALA A 287 11.10 2.23 12.90
C ALA A 287 12.25 2.93 12.15
N ARG A 288 12.89 2.25 11.17
CA ARG A 288 13.87 2.90 10.27
C ARG A 288 13.28 4.07 9.48
N TYR A 289 11.98 4.00 9.22
CA TYR A 289 11.20 5.03 8.57
C TYR A 289 10.31 5.79 9.56
N ASP A 290 10.57 5.71 10.86
CA ASP A 290 9.79 6.40 11.90
C ASP A 290 8.27 6.18 11.76
N MET A 291 7.91 4.96 11.33
CA MET A 291 6.53 4.46 11.31
C MET A 291 6.37 3.49 12.48
N GLU A 292 5.13 3.40 12.98
CA GLU A 292 4.77 2.49 14.07
C GLU A 292 3.73 1.48 13.59
N PRO A 293 3.74 0.24 14.09
CA PRO A 293 2.67 -0.69 13.82
C PRO A 293 1.33 -0.12 14.27
N GLU A 294 0.35 -0.14 13.39
CA GLU A 294 -1.00 0.35 13.66
C GLU A 294 -2.01 -0.66 13.15
N TYR A 295 -2.16 -1.72 13.95
CA TYR A 295 -3.01 -2.84 13.63
C TYR A 295 -4.47 -2.43 13.49
N ARG A 296 -5.11 -2.89 12.42
CA ARG A 296 -6.57 -2.93 12.28
C ARG A 296 -7.00 -4.31 11.84
N SER A 297 -8.06 -4.83 12.47
CA SER A 297 -8.72 -6.06 12.02
C SER A 297 -9.23 -5.93 10.59
N SER A 298 -9.56 -7.03 9.91
CA SER A 298 -10.19 -7.00 8.58
C SER A 298 -11.43 -6.09 8.56
N LYS A 299 -12.26 -6.19 9.61
CA LYS A 299 -13.48 -5.40 9.79
C LYS A 299 -13.17 -3.93 9.98
N ASP A 300 -12.26 -3.60 10.89
CA ASP A 300 -11.93 -2.21 11.21
C ASP A 300 -11.20 -1.53 10.06
N PHE A 301 -10.38 -2.27 9.31
CA PHE A 301 -9.68 -1.74 8.14
C PHE A 301 -10.66 -1.45 6.99
N ARG A 302 -11.67 -2.32 6.78
CA ARG A 302 -12.77 -2.04 5.84
C ARG A 302 -13.57 -0.81 6.26
N GLN A 303 -13.91 -0.70 7.54
CA GLN A 303 -14.65 0.48 8.05
C GLN A 303 -13.83 1.76 7.86
N PHE A 304 -12.54 1.72 8.20
CA PHE A 304 -11.61 2.81 7.93
C PHE A 304 -11.60 3.21 6.45
N ALA A 305 -11.59 2.26 5.52
CA ALA A 305 -11.62 2.57 4.09
C ALA A 305 -12.90 3.31 3.66
N ILE A 306 -14.06 2.89 4.17
CA ILE A 306 -15.35 3.54 3.89
C ILE A 306 -15.35 4.99 4.40
N ASP A 307 -14.89 5.20 5.63
CA ASP A 307 -14.86 6.54 6.23
C ASP A 307 -13.83 7.45 5.56
N THR A 308 -12.65 6.90 5.24
CA THR A 308 -11.58 7.62 4.52
C THR A 308 -12.05 8.03 3.13
N MET A 309 -12.74 7.16 2.41
CA MET A 309 -13.23 7.49 1.06
C MET A 309 -14.21 8.68 1.06
N ARG A 310 -15.01 8.86 2.13
CA ARG A 310 -15.86 10.04 2.28
C ARG A 310 -15.03 11.31 2.47
N GLN A 311 -14.04 11.26 3.36
CA GLN A 311 -13.14 12.39 3.65
C GLN A 311 -12.28 12.80 2.44
N GLU A 312 -11.83 11.82 1.66
CA GLU A 312 -11.05 12.07 0.45
C GLU A 312 -11.88 12.75 -0.63
N LYS A 313 -13.18 12.44 -0.74
CA LYS A 313 -14.10 13.17 -1.62
C LYS A 313 -14.17 14.65 -1.25
N GLU A 314 -14.40 14.95 0.04
CA GLU A 314 -14.49 16.33 0.54
C GLU A 314 -13.19 17.10 0.28
N THR A 315 -12.04 16.44 0.45
CA THR A 315 -10.72 17.02 0.17
C THR A 315 -10.56 17.35 -1.32
N LEU A 316 -10.94 16.44 -2.21
CA LEU A 316 -10.85 16.66 -3.66
C LEU A 316 -11.83 17.75 -4.14
N ASP A 317 -13.04 17.79 -3.59
CA ASP A 317 -14.05 18.81 -3.89
C ASP A 317 -13.53 20.21 -3.51
N ALA A 318 -12.97 20.34 -2.30
CA ALA A 318 -12.39 21.60 -1.82
C ALA A 318 -11.17 22.06 -2.65
N LEU A 319 -10.47 21.13 -3.29
CA LEU A 319 -9.34 21.44 -4.18
C LEU A 319 -9.78 21.74 -5.62
N GLY A 320 -11.02 21.44 -5.99
CA GLY A 320 -11.51 21.51 -7.37
C GLY A 320 -10.96 20.39 -8.25
N LEU A 321 -10.54 19.28 -7.65
CA LEU A 321 -9.87 18.15 -8.32
C LEU A 321 -10.77 16.92 -8.47
N SER A 322 -11.96 16.93 -7.87
CA SER A 322 -12.97 15.91 -8.14
C SER A 322 -13.44 16.01 -9.58
N ARG A 323 -13.58 14.85 -10.23
CA ARG A 323 -14.30 14.73 -11.48
C ARG A 323 -15.77 15.14 -11.26
N LYS A 324 -16.28 15.96 -12.19
CA LYS A 324 -17.70 16.34 -12.27
C LYS A 324 -18.54 15.23 -12.87
#